data_AF-A0A369B944-F1
#
_entry.id   AF-A0A369B944-F1
#
_cell.length_a   1.000
_cell.length_b   1.000
_cell.length_c   1.000
_cell.angle_alpha   90.00
_cell.angle_beta   90.00
_cell.angle_gamma   90.00
#
_symmetry.space_group_name_H-M   'P 1'
#
loop_
_entity.id
_entity.type
_entity.pdbx_description
1 polymer ?
#
loop_
_entity_poly.entity_id
_entity_poly.type
_entity_poly.pdbx_seq_one_letter_code
_entity_poly.pdbx_strand_id
1 'polypeptide(L)' 'MNRVYQGTAKQFSGTVYTNLEHANRIHYIVSGDFYDNGTTTISGGGKANIGESFEITFGVSYSSNWYATIYEEDDCDWY' A
#
# COMPACT_ATOMS: atom_id res chain seq x y z
N MET A 1 9.33 -8.43 6.78
CA MET A 1 8.40 -8.05 7.88
C MET A 1 8.34 -9.18 8.91
N ASN A 2 9.01 -9.04 10.06
CA ASN A 2 8.92 -10.03 11.14
C ASN A 2 7.62 -9.80 11.93
N ARG A 3 6.67 -10.74 11.88
CA ARG A 3 5.39 -10.64 12.60
C ARG A 3 5.58 -11.13 14.04
N VAL A 4 6.14 -10.29 14.91
CA VAL A 4 6.08 -10.53 16.36
C VAL A 4 4.66 -10.19 16.82
N TYR A 5 3.77 -11.17 16.77
CA TYR A 5 2.35 -10.98 17.07
C TYR A 5 2.14 -10.81 18.58
N GLN A 6 2.09 -9.56 19.05
CA GLN A 6 1.75 -9.19 20.43
C GLN A 6 0.24 -9.00 20.65
N GLY A 7 -0.61 -9.68 19.85
CA GLY A 7 -2.07 -9.56 19.94
C GLY A 7 -2.68 -8.38 19.16
N THR A 8 -1.86 -7.56 18.49
CA THR A 8 -2.33 -6.45 17.64
C THR A 8 -1.85 -6.62 16.20
N ALA A 9 -2.79 -6.60 15.25
CA ALA A 9 -2.49 -6.63 13.82
C ALA A 9 -2.71 -5.26 13.19
N LYS A 10 -1.70 -4.74 12.49
CA LYS A 10 -1.82 -3.48 11.75
C LYS A 10 -2.60 -3.69 10.45
N GLN A 11 -3.61 -2.85 10.23
CA GLN A 11 -4.39 -2.78 9.00
C GLN A 11 -4.03 -1.48 8.27
N PHE A 12 -4.01 -1.51 6.93
CA PHE A 12 -3.75 -0.32 6.10
C PHE A 12 -5.02 0.11 5.38
N SER A 13 -5.32 1.42 5.41
CA SER A 13 -6.35 2.07 4.61
C SER A 13 -5.72 3.22 3.84
N GLY A 14 -5.85 3.23 2.52
CA GLY A 14 -5.14 4.20 1.70
C GLY A 14 -5.05 3.78 0.24
N THR A 15 -4.21 4.45 -0.52
CA THR A 15 -3.94 4.14 -1.91
C THR A 15 -2.47 3.78 -2.11
N VAL A 16 -2.25 2.86 -3.04
CA VAL A 16 -0.93 2.54 -3.58
C VAL A 16 -1.01 2.77 -5.09
N TYR A 17 -0.31 3.80 -5.55
CA TYR A 17 -0.11 4.07 -6.96
C TYR A 17 1.22 3.44 -7.41
N THR A 18 1.24 2.90 -8.62
CA THR A 18 2.45 2.32 -9.20
C THR A 18 2.48 2.60 -10.70
N ASN A 19 3.64 3.03 -11.20
CA ASN A 19 3.92 3.26 -12.62
C ASN A 19 5.18 2.49 -13.02
N LEU A 20 5.06 1.59 -14.00
CA LEU A 20 6.20 0.89 -14.57
C LEU A 20 6.81 1.76 -15.67
N GLU A 21 7.62 2.74 -15.29
CA GLU A 21 8.19 3.73 -16.21
C GLU A 21 9.07 3.05 -17.28
N HIS A 22 9.88 2.08 -16.85
CA HIS A 22 10.79 1.32 -17.70
C HIS A 22 10.83 -0.15 -17.26
N ALA A 23 11.44 -1.01 -18.08
CA ALA A 23 11.63 -2.43 -17.75
C ALA A 23 12.42 -2.67 -16.46
N ASN A 24 13.11 -1.64 -15.96
CA ASN A 24 13.96 -1.70 -14.78
C ASN A 24 13.70 -0.60 -13.74
N ARG A 25 12.59 0.15 -13.89
CA ARG A 25 12.23 1.25 -12.99
C ARG A 25 10.73 1.26 -12.73
N ILE A 26 10.38 1.25 -11.44
CA ILE A 26 9.01 1.45 -10.96
C ILE A 26 8.98 2.70 -10.08
N HIS A 27 8.11 3.63 -10.42
CA HIS A 27 7.73 4.74 -9.54
C HIS A 27 6.52 4.32 -8.70
N TYR A 28 6.52 4.63 -7.41
CA TYR A 28 5.38 4.32 -6.53
C TYR A 28 5.06 5.45 -5.56
N ILE A 29 3.78 5.53 -5.19
CA ILE A 29 3.30 6.40 -4.11
C ILE A 29 2.42 5.56 -3.19
N VAL A 30 2.72 5.59 -1.89
CA VAL A 30 1.91 4.99 -0.83
C VAL A 30 1.38 6.10 0.06
N SER A 31 0.06 6.22 0.14
CA SER A 31 -0.61 7.25 0.94
C SER A 31 -1.73 6.63 1.75
N GLY A 32 -1.71 6.79 3.08
CA GLY A 32 -2.79 6.30 3.90
C GLY A 32 -2.49 6.22 5.39
N ASP A 33 -3.34 5.49 6.09
CA ASP A 33 -3.30 5.33 7.53
C ASP A 33 -3.21 3.86 7.94
N PHE A 34 -2.53 3.64 9.05
CA PHE A 34 -2.48 2.37 9.76
C PHE A 34 -3.43 2.38 10.95
N TYR A 35 -4.13 1.27 11.15
CA TYR A 35 -5.05 1.05 12.25
C TYR A 35 -4.68 -0.23 13.02
N ASP A 36 -5.02 -0.27 14.30
CA ASP A 36 -4.91 -1.47 15.13
C ASP A 36 -6.19 -2.30 15.05
N ASN A 37 -6.04 -3.54 14.58
CA ASN A 37 -7.08 -4.55 14.42
C ASN A 37 -8.18 -4.11 13.43
N GLY A 38 -8.97 -5.08 12.97
CA GLY A 38 -10.01 -4.88 11.94
C GLY A 38 -9.74 -5.71 10.70
N THR A 39 -10.45 -5.37 9.62
CA THR A 39 -10.37 -6.10 8.35
C THR A 39 -9.99 -5.14 7.23
N THR A 40 -8.82 -5.35 6.62
CA THR A 40 -8.47 -4.68 5.36
C THR A 40 -9.27 -5.28 4.21
N THR A 41 -9.94 -4.41 3.45
CA THR A 41 -10.56 -4.71 2.16
C THR A 41 -9.69 -4.12 1.06
N ILE A 42 -9.64 -4.80 -0.09
CA ILE A 42 -8.88 -4.36 -1.26
C ILE A 42 -9.89 -4.11 -2.36
N SER A 43 -9.89 -2.91 -2.93
CA SER A 43 -10.66 -2.55 -4.11
C SER A 43 -9.72 -2.07 -5.20
N GLY A 44 -9.83 -2.69 -6.37
CA GLY A 44 -8.88 -2.47 -7.45
C GLY A 44 -7.80 -3.55 -7.50
N GLY A 45 -6.99 -3.46 -8.53
CA GLY A 45 -6.01 -4.46 -8.91
C GLY A 45 -5.79 -4.39 -10.41
N GLY A 46 -4.55 -4.60 -10.83
CA GLY A 46 -4.19 -4.43 -12.21
C GLY A 46 -2.85 -5.07 -12.53
N LYS A 47 -2.58 -5.19 -13.82
CA LYS A 47 -1.25 -5.43 -14.34
C LYS A 47 -0.86 -4.15 -15.07
N ALA A 48 0.36 -3.66 -14.84
CA ALA A 48 0.95 -2.63 -15.68
C ALA A 48 1.92 -3.27 -16.66
N ASN A 49 1.78 -2.92 -17.94
CA ASN A 49 2.86 -3.06 -18.91
C ASN A 49 3.82 -1.87 -18.79
N ILE A 50 4.93 -1.92 -19.54
CA ILE A 50 5.89 -0.82 -19.58
C ILE A 50 5.19 0.45 -20.09
N GLY A 51 5.32 1.54 -19.35
CA GLY A 51 4.68 2.83 -19.59
C GLY A 51 3.25 2.93 -19.05
N GLU A 52 2.75 1.93 -18.33
CA GLU A 52 1.43 1.94 -17.71
C GLU A 52 1.51 2.09 -16.20
N SER A 53 0.44 2.64 -15.63
CA SER A 53 0.24 2.76 -14.20
C SER A 53 -1.05 2.12 -13.73
N PHE A 54 -1.09 1.68 -12.48
CA PHE A 54 -2.30 1.25 -11.81
C PHE A 54 -2.35 1.80 -10.38
N GLU A 55 -3.55 1.88 -9.83
CA GLU A 55 -3.79 2.25 -8.44
C GLU A 55 -4.59 1.16 -7.74
N ILE A 56 -4.20 0.84 -6.50
CA ILE A 56 -4.93 -0.06 -5.62
C ILE A 56 -5.39 0.74 -4.41
N THR A 57 -6.68 0.66 -4.10
CA THR A 57 -7.24 1.25 -2.89
C THR A 57 -7.47 0.16 -1.84
N PHE A 58 -7.04 0.46 -0.62
CA PHE A 58 -7.23 -0.35 0.57
C PHE A 58 -8.22 0.37 1.49
N GLY A 59 -9.25 -0.34 1.92
CA GLY A 59 -10.18 0.12 2.95
C GLY A 59 -9.98 -0.66 4.24
N VAL A 60 -10.37 -0.07 5.37
CA VAL A 60 -10.48 -0.81 6.63
C VAL A 60 -11.90 -0.68 7.15
N SER A 61 -12.48 -1.81 7.54
CA SER A 61 -13.78 -1.87 8.23
C SER A 61 -13.60 -2.39 9.65
N TYR A 62 -14.49 -1.96 10.55
CA TYR A 62 -14.52 -2.36 11.96
C TYR A 62 -13.25 -1.99 12.76
N SER A 63 -12.54 -0.91 12.40
CA SER A 63 -11.39 -0.39 13.15
C SER A 63 -11.77 0.79 14.06
N SER A 64 -11.22 0.84 15.28
CA SER A 64 -11.44 1.95 16.22
C SER A 64 -10.16 2.60 16.76
N ASN A 65 -8.98 2.26 16.23
CA ASN A 65 -7.70 2.65 16.82
C ASN A 65 -6.70 3.08 15.73
N TRP A 66 -6.69 4.36 15.38
CA TRP A 66 -5.65 4.93 14.50
C TRP A 66 -4.27 4.74 15.14
N TYR A 67 -3.28 4.36 14.33
CA TYR A 67 -1.91 4.10 14.78
C TYR A 67 -0.90 5.10 14.19
N ALA A 68 -0.93 5.30 12.87
CA ALA A 68 0.00 6.18 12.19
C ALA A 68 -0.54 6.56 10.80
N THR A 69 0.05 7.59 10.21
CA THR A 69 -0.17 7.97 8.81
C THR A 69 1.14 7.78 8.04
N ILE A 70 1.05 7.50 6.74
CA ILE A 70 2.20 7.36 5.83
C ILE A 70 1.91 8.10 4.53
N TYR A 71 2.94 8.80 4.06
CA TYR A 71 3.07 9.26 2.69
C TYR A 71 4.50 9.01 2.26
N GLU A 72 4.68 8.08 1.32
CA GLU A 72 5.99 7.72 0.77
C GLU A 72 5.89 7.75 -0.75
N GLU A 73 6.85 8.42 -1.39
CA GLU A 73 7.02 8.48 -2.84
C GLU A 73 8.48 8.18 -3.15
N ASP A 74 8.73 7.21 -4.02
CA ASP A 74 10.10 6.85 -4.42
C ASP A 74 10.14 6.11 -5.76
N ASP A 75 11.35 5.99 -6.29
CA ASP A 75 11.68 5.19 -7.46
C ASP A 75 12.48 3.95 -7.06
N CYS A 76 12.04 2.78 -7.51
CA CYS A 76 12.76 1.52 -7.35
C CYS A 76 13.40 1.11 -8.68
N ASP A 77 14.71 1.28 -8.77
CA ASP A 77 15.54 0.82 -9.88
C ASP A 77 16.18 -0.54 -9.57
N TRP A 78 16.34 -1.37 -10.61
CA TRP A 78 17.17 -2.58 -10.53
C TRP A 78 18.13 -2.72 -11.72
N TYR A 79 19.26 -3.40 -11.49
CA TYR A 79 20.37 -3.55 -12.44
C TYR A 79 20.68 -5.02 -12.72
#